data_AF-A0A428YKY1-F1
#
_entry.id   AF-A0A428YKY1-F1
#
_cell.length_a   1.000
_cell.length_b   1.000
_cell.length_c   1.000
_cell.angle_alpha   90.00
_cell.angle_beta   90.00
_cell.angle_gamma   90.00
#
_symmetry.space_group_name_H-M   'P 1'
#
loop_
_entity.id
_entity.type
_entity.pdbx_description
1 polymer ?
#
loop_
_entity_poly.entity_id
_entity_poly.type
_entity_poly.pdbx_seq_one_letter_code
_entity_poly.pdbx_strand_id
1 'polypeptide(L)' 'KAGDLLVFRSGSYGTHVGIYAGGGYMWASPRAGKTVQKQKVYSNSYVVRRLVSA' A
#
# COMPACT_ATOMS: atom_id res chain seq x y z
N LYS A 1 -2.32 2.08 -10.52
CA LYS A 1 -2.32 3.54 -10.76
C LYS A 1 -2.49 4.28 -9.45
N ALA A 2 -2.16 5.57 -9.40
CA ALA A 2 -2.32 6.35 -8.17
C ALA A 2 -3.76 6.24 -7.64
N GLY A 3 -3.90 6.08 -6.33
CA GLY A 3 -5.18 5.82 -5.65
C GLY A 3 -5.53 4.35 -5.48
N ASP A 4 -4.85 3.40 -6.13
CA ASP A 4 -5.09 1.98 -5.90
C ASP A 4 -4.58 1.55 -4.52
N LEU A 5 -5.30 0.62 -3.88
CA LEU A 5 -4.83 -0.02 -2.65
C LEU A 5 -3.78 -1.08 -2.98
N LEU A 6 -2.69 -1.06 -2.23
CA LEU A 6 -1.67 -2.09 -2.17
C LEU A 6 -1.89 -2.90 -0.90
N VAL A 7 -2.38 -4.13 -1.03
CA VAL A 7 -2.59 -5.03 0.10
C VAL A 7 -1.43 -5.99 0.17
N PHE A 8 -0.53 -5.79 1.13
CA PHE A 8 0.63 -6.66 1.37
C PHE A 8 0.19 -7.96 2.03
N ARG A 9 0.78 -9.07 1.59
CA ARG A 9 0.31 -10.39 2.00
C ARG A 9 1.42 -11.27 2.54
N SER A 10 1.05 -12.07 3.52
CA SER A 10 1.78 -13.26 3.96
C SER A 10 0.87 -14.47 3.76
N GLY A 11 1.19 -15.30 2.76
CA GLY A 11 0.31 -16.37 2.31
C GLY A 11 -1.05 -15.84 1.84
N SER A 12 -2.14 -16.36 2.42
CA SER A 12 -3.51 -15.95 2.10
C SER A 12 -3.93 -14.64 2.78
N TYR A 13 -3.25 -14.21 3.85
CA TYR A 13 -3.66 -13.11 4.72
C TYR A 13 -3.05 -11.76 4.33
N GLY A 14 -3.84 -10.68 4.44
CA GLY A 14 -3.37 -9.31 4.32
C GLY A 14 -2.78 -8.80 5.64
N THR A 15 -1.54 -8.34 5.64
CA THR A 15 -0.82 -7.91 6.85
C THR A 15 -0.65 -6.39 6.93
N HIS A 16 -0.67 -5.72 5.79
CA HIS A 16 -0.51 -4.27 5.71
C HIS A 16 -1.23 -3.73 4.48
N VAL A 17 -1.62 -2.45 4.52
CA VAL A 17 -2.24 -1.76 3.39
C VAL A 17 -1.67 -0.37 3.23
N GLY A 18 -1.47 0.03 1.97
CA GLY A 18 -1.12 1.40 1.59
C GLY A 18 -1.89 1.85 0.35
N ILE A 19 -1.93 3.16 0.11
CA ILE A 19 -2.52 3.74 -1.10
C ILE A 19 -1.37 4.08 -2.06
N TYR A 20 -1.38 3.53 -3.27
CA TYR A 20 -0.34 3.80 -4.26
C TYR A 20 -0.33 5.28 -4.64
N ALA A 21 0.84 5.90 -4.51
CA ALA A 21 1.05 7.32 -4.76
C ALA A 21 1.67 7.60 -6.15
N GLY A 22 1.94 6.56 -6.94
CA GLY A 22 2.69 6.70 -8.20
C GLY A 22 4.20 6.61 -8.01
N GLY A 23 4.92 6.36 -9.11
CA GLY A 23 6.39 6.35 -9.13
C GLY A 23 7.06 5.33 -8.19
N GLY A 24 6.38 4.24 -7.83
CA GLY A 24 6.90 3.26 -6.86
C GLY A 24 6.77 3.67 -5.39
N TYR A 25 5.94 4.68 -5.08
CA TYR A 25 5.66 5.14 -3.72
C TYR A 25 4.23 4.84 -3.29
N MET A 26 4.00 4.86 -1.97
CA MET A 26 2.69 4.74 -1.34
C MET A 26 2.54 5.65 -0.13
N TRP A 27 1.30 5.99 0.20
CA TRP A 27 0.91 6.56 1.48
C TRP A 27 0.50 5.43 2.42
N ALA A 28 1.18 5.31 3.56
CA ALA A 28 0.90 4.28 4.55
C ALA A 28 1.35 4.71 5.95
N SER A 29 0.81 4.04 6.98
CA SER A 29 1.26 4.14 8.37
C SER A 29 2.13 2.91 8.70
N PRO A 30 3.46 2.96 8.52
CA PRO A 30 4.28 1.75 8.38
C PRO A 30 4.42 0.91 9.64
N ARG A 31 4.35 1.54 10.83
CA ARG A 31 4.48 0.87 12.13
C ARG A 31 3.98 1.78 13.24
N ALA A 32 3.76 1.19 14.42
CA ALA A 32 3.42 1.92 15.63
C ALA A 32 4.41 3.06 15.91
N GLY A 33 3.88 4.21 16.32
CA GLY A 33 4.66 5.42 16.60
C GLY A 33 5.14 6.20 15.36
N LYS A 34 4.81 5.76 14.14
CA LYS A 34 5.00 6.56 12.93
C LYS A 34 3.66 7.08 12.42
N THR A 35 3.67 8.34 12.01
CA THR A 35 2.51 8.96 11.34
C THR A 35 2.43 8.49 9.90
N VAL A 36 1.29 8.77 9.27
CA VAL A 36 1.09 8.54 7.85
C VAL A 36 2.13 9.35 7.07
N GLN A 37 2.81 8.68 6.14
CA GLN A 37 3.86 9.31 5.34
C GLN A 37 3.97 8.67 3.97
N LYS A 38 4.55 9.41 3.02
CA LYS A 38 4.91 8.90 1.70
C LYS A 38 6.19 8.09 1.84
N GLN A 39 6.17 6.85 1.40
CA GLN A 39 7.32 5.97 1.46
C GLN A 39 7.41 5.08 0.21
N LYS A 40 8.60 4.54 -0.05
CA LYS A 40 8.80 3.59 -1.14
C LYS A 40 8.03 2.31 -0.86
N VAL A 41 7.44 1.71 -1.89
CA VAL A 41 6.87 0.36 -1.79
C VAL A 41 8.02 -0.61 -1.46
N TYR A 42 7.93 -1.23 -0.28
CA TYR A 42 9.05 -1.97 0.32
C TYR A 42 9.07 -3.47 -0.02
N SER A 43 8.01 -3.99 -0.64
CA SER A 43 7.87 -5.41 -0.97
C SER A 43 7.11 -5.56 -2.28
N ASN A 44 7.38 -6.63 -3.01
CA ASN A 44 6.63 -7.03 -4.22
C ASN A 44 5.50 -8.03 -3.90
N SER A 45 5.41 -8.53 -2.66
CA SER A 45 4.36 -9.46 -2.22
C SER A 45 3.09 -8.70 -1.81
N TYR A 46 2.39 -8.16 -2.79
CA TYR A 46 1.12 -7.48 -2.60
C TYR A 46 0.16 -7.74 -3.75
N VAL A 47 -1.11 -7.48 -3.52
CA VAL A 47 -2.13 -7.41 -4.57
C VAL A 47 -2.65 -5.98 -4.71
N VAL A 48 -3.04 -5.61 -5.92
CA VAL A 48 -3.58 -4.29 -6.23
C VAL A 48 -5.10 -4.36 -6.25
N ARG A 49 -5.77 -3.42 -5.57
CA ARG A 49 -7.24 -3.30 -5.57
C ARG A 49 -7.65 -1.87 -5.86
N ARG A 50 -8.53 -1.68 -6.83
CA ARG A 50 -9.18 -0.41 -7.12
C ARG A 50 -10.58 -0.44 -6.54
N LEU A 51 -10.89 0.50 -5.65
CA LEU A 51 -12.20 0.58 -5.00
C LEU A 51 -13.17 1.51 -5.74
N VAL A 52 -12.66 2.55 -6.38
CA VAL A 52 -13.45 3.50 -7.15
C VAL A 52 -12.86 3.65 -8.56
N SER A 53 -13.72 3.62 -9.56
CA SER A 53 -13.40 4.10 -10.91
C SER A 53 -14.33 5.25 -11.23
N ALA A 54 -13.74 6.39 -11.60
CA ALA A 54 -14.44 7.45 -12.31
C ALA A 54 -14.64 7.04 -13.77
#